data_AF-A0A1Y5I9I9-F1
#
_entry.id   AF-A0A1Y5I9I9-F1
#
_cell.length_a   1.000
_cell.length_b   1.000
_cell.length_c   1.000
_cell.angle_alpha   90.00
_cell.angle_beta   90.00
_cell.angle_gamma   90.00
#
_symmetry.space_group_name_H-M   'P 1'
#
loop_
_entity.id
_entity.type
_entity.pdbx_description
1 polymer ?
#
loop_
_entity_poly.entity_id
_entity_poly.type
_entity_poly.pdbx_seq_one_letter_code
_entity_poly.pdbx_strand_id
1 'polypeptide(L)'
;MASERARSPAGDAEDAHFCHISRDLSVGSVGGDVACLQRLLEREAFSKERPSGTFTRSTARGVERWINARGWTMERGSKRGRVDARVRELYGEFTGYPTTSSGRLMDDEKNGRNTSGLACVDVCVEKEDGSDGTTFCATKCARDATDKKYACRAACQDAVAGACDRAHPKDGDAFAACLRNMPETCDRACGRWA
;
A
#
# COMPACT_ATOMS: atom_id res chain seq x y z
N MET A 1 -13.49 -30.00 -14.10
CA MET A 1 -13.04 -29.89 -12.69
C MET A 1 -12.91 -28.41 -12.38
N ALA A 2 -13.89 -27.85 -11.66
CA ALA A 2 -13.90 -26.45 -11.29
C ALA A 2 -12.90 -26.24 -10.14
N SER A 3 -11.92 -25.37 -10.34
CA SER A 3 -10.99 -24.96 -9.29
C SER A 3 -11.76 -24.11 -8.29
N GLU A 4 -12.04 -24.66 -7.11
CA GLU A 4 -12.50 -23.89 -5.95
C GLU A 4 -11.46 -22.81 -5.66
N ARG A 5 -11.79 -21.57 -6.03
CA ARG A 5 -11.05 -20.39 -5.57
C ARG A 5 -11.23 -20.35 -4.06
N ALA A 6 -10.21 -20.75 -3.32
CA ALA A 6 -10.16 -20.59 -1.87
C ALA A 6 -10.37 -19.10 -1.56
N ARG A 7 -11.59 -18.77 -1.14
CA ARG A 7 -11.93 -17.47 -0.58
C ARG A 7 -11.34 -17.47 0.82
N SER A 8 -10.42 -16.53 1.11
CA SER A 8 -9.87 -16.38 2.45
C SER A 8 -11.00 -16.18 3.49
N PRO A 9 -10.85 -16.71 4.71
CA PRO A 9 -11.86 -16.59 5.76
C PRO A 9 -11.88 -15.16 6.30
N ALA A 10 -13.08 -14.57 6.28
CA ALA A 10 -13.38 -13.21 6.65
C ALA A 10 -13.16 -12.91 8.14
N GLY A 11 -12.79 -11.66 8.44
CA GLY A 11 -13.07 -11.02 9.73
C GLY A 11 -11.96 -10.11 10.22
N ASP A 12 -11.06 -10.63 11.05
CA ASP A 12 -10.19 -9.79 11.89
C ASP A 12 -8.69 -9.92 11.57
N ALA A 13 -8.26 -11.04 10.99
CA ALA A 13 -6.88 -11.21 10.53
C ALA A 13 -6.63 -10.55 9.16
N GLU A 14 -7.66 -10.42 8.33
CA GLU A 14 -7.56 -9.86 6.98
C GLU A 14 -7.19 -8.37 7.00
N ASP A 15 -7.50 -7.64 8.06
CA ASP A 15 -7.19 -6.22 8.15
C ASP A 15 -5.69 -5.96 8.44
N ALA A 16 -4.96 -6.90 9.03
CA ALA A 16 -3.51 -6.76 9.29
C ALA A 16 -2.64 -6.87 8.02
N HIS A 17 -3.27 -7.03 6.85
CA HIS A 17 -2.60 -7.32 5.57
C HIS A 17 -2.79 -6.24 4.51
N PHE A 18 -3.47 -5.14 4.86
CA PHE A 18 -3.71 -4.06 3.92
C PHE A 18 -2.41 -3.49 3.36
N CYS A 19 -2.35 -3.36 2.03
CA CYS A 19 -1.25 -2.73 1.35
C CYS A 19 -1.73 -1.86 0.20
N HIS A 20 -1.49 -0.56 0.29
CA HIS A 20 -1.89 0.36 -0.77
C HIS A 20 -0.77 0.50 -1.81
N ILE A 21 -0.94 -0.13 -2.98
CA ILE A 21 0.00 0.00 -4.10
C ILE A 21 -0.61 0.98 -5.11
N SER A 22 -0.28 2.26 -5.00
CA SER A 22 -0.92 3.34 -5.76
C SER A 22 -0.39 3.51 -7.19
N ARG A 23 0.81 3.00 -7.46
CA ARG A 23 1.56 3.20 -8.71
C ARG A 23 2.30 1.95 -9.13
N ASP A 24 2.85 1.99 -10.34
CA ASP A 24 3.69 0.91 -10.83
C ASP A 24 5.04 0.89 -10.10
N LEU A 25 5.47 -0.30 -9.67
CA LEU A 25 6.71 -0.52 -8.93
C LEU A 25 7.67 -1.41 -9.72
N SER A 26 8.93 -1.02 -9.73
CA SER A 26 10.02 -1.78 -10.32
C SER A 26 11.36 -1.45 -9.68
N VAL A 27 12.41 -2.19 -10.05
CA VAL A 27 13.78 -1.95 -9.55
C VAL A 27 14.13 -0.46 -9.59
N GLY A 28 14.58 0.07 -8.45
CA GLY A 28 14.88 1.50 -8.25
C GLY A 28 13.72 2.34 -7.73
N SER A 29 12.50 1.79 -7.65
CA SER A 29 11.37 2.48 -7.00
C SER A 29 11.63 2.59 -5.50
N VAL A 30 11.25 3.71 -4.91
CA VAL A 30 11.37 3.93 -3.46
C VAL A 30 10.07 4.51 -2.91
N GLY A 31 9.64 4.07 -1.72
CA GLY A 31 8.44 4.61 -1.05
C GLY A 31 7.83 3.67 -0.01
N GLY A 32 6.79 4.17 0.67
CA GLY A 32 6.00 3.37 1.62
C GLY A 32 5.24 2.22 0.96
N ASP A 33 4.79 2.40 -0.29
CA ASP A 33 4.18 1.34 -1.11
C ASP A 33 5.14 0.17 -1.37
N VAL A 34 6.42 0.46 -1.59
CA VAL A 34 7.47 -0.55 -1.72
C VAL A 34 7.73 -1.26 -0.38
N ALA A 35 7.86 -0.53 0.73
CA ALA A 35 8.06 -1.15 2.04
C ALA A 35 6.88 -2.04 2.42
N CYS A 36 5.67 -1.58 2.09
CA CYS A 36 4.45 -2.33 2.26
C CYS A 36 4.44 -3.63 1.44
N LEU A 37 4.77 -3.54 0.14
CA LEU A 37 4.92 -4.71 -0.72
C LEU A 37 5.98 -5.68 -0.18
N GLN A 38 7.13 -5.19 0.29
CA GLN A 38 8.18 -6.03 0.85
C GLN A 38 7.70 -6.80 2.09
N ARG A 39 6.91 -6.18 2.98
CA ARG A 39 6.29 -6.88 4.12
C ARG A 39 5.32 -7.96 3.69
N LEU A 40 4.52 -7.69 2.67
CA LEU A 40 3.63 -8.68 2.07
C LEU A 40 4.44 -9.88 1.56
N LEU A 41 5.48 -9.62 0.77
CA LEU A 41 6.33 -10.68 0.21
C LEU A 41 7.10 -11.46 1.28
N GLU A 42 7.60 -10.80 2.32
CA GLU A 42 8.29 -11.44 3.45
C GLU A 42 7.34 -12.36 4.22
N ARG A 43 6.15 -11.84 4.59
CA ARG A 43 5.13 -12.59 5.33
C ARG A 43 4.62 -13.80 4.57
N GLU A 44 4.43 -13.67 3.26
CA GLU A 44 4.00 -14.78 2.39
C GLU A 44 5.18 -15.68 1.95
N ALA A 45 6.35 -15.53 2.57
CA ALA A 45 7.56 -16.31 2.28
C ALA A 45 8.05 -16.24 0.82
N PHE A 46 7.62 -15.23 0.06
CA PHE A 46 8.12 -14.95 -1.28
C PHE A 46 9.42 -14.14 -1.27
N SER A 47 9.79 -13.51 -0.16
CA SER A 47 11.07 -12.83 0.03
C SER A 47 11.64 -13.07 1.42
N LYS A 48 12.97 -12.97 1.56
CA LYS A 48 13.67 -12.87 2.85
C LYS A 48 14.33 -11.50 3.04
N GLU A 49 14.11 -10.60 2.08
CA GLU A 49 14.63 -9.24 2.14
C GLU A 49 13.82 -8.45 3.16
N ARG A 50 14.52 -7.85 4.12
CA ARG A 50 13.89 -6.97 5.11
C ARG A 50 13.25 -5.76 4.39
N PRO A 51 12.04 -5.34 4.78
CA PRO A 51 11.39 -4.16 4.22
C PRO A 51 12.23 -2.90 4.43
N SER A 52 12.75 -2.34 3.34
CA SER A 52 13.58 -1.14 3.31
C SER A 52 12.85 0.06 2.72
N GLY A 53 11.79 -0.18 1.93
CA GLY A 53 11.17 0.85 1.11
C GLY A 53 11.85 1.04 -0.24
N THR A 54 12.93 0.32 -0.55
CA THR A 54 13.64 0.39 -1.83
C THR A 54 13.45 -0.90 -2.62
N PHE A 55 12.95 -0.80 -3.84
CA PHE A 55 12.61 -1.95 -4.68
C PHE A 55 13.89 -2.43 -5.35
N THR A 56 14.47 -3.51 -4.83
CA THR A 56 15.73 -4.07 -5.36
C THR A 56 15.48 -5.19 -6.36
N ARG A 57 16.56 -5.75 -6.94
CA ARG A 57 16.47 -7.00 -7.71
C ARG A 57 15.98 -8.17 -6.86
N SER A 58 16.20 -8.15 -5.55
CA SER A 58 15.68 -9.18 -4.65
C SER A 58 14.17 -9.06 -4.50
N THR A 59 13.67 -7.83 -4.32
CA THR A 59 12.23 -7.54 -4.30
C THR A 59 11.58 -7.96 -5.61
N ALA A 60 12.21 -7.67 -6.76
CA ALA A 60 11.72 -8.10 -8.07
C ALA A 60 11.53 -9.63 -8.17
N ARG A 61 12.50 -10.41 -7.70
CA ARG A 61 12.39 -11.87 -7.66
C ARG A 61 11.29 -12.35 -6.71
N GLY A 62 11.07 -11.62 -5.61
CA GLY A 62 9.96 -11.90 -4.69
C GLY A 62 8.61 -11.67 -5.37
N VAL A 63 8.45 -10.56 -6.08
CA VAL A 63 7.24 -10.26 -6.88
C VAL A 63 7.03 -11.33 -7.95
N GLU A 64 8.07 -11.76 -8.66
CA GLU A 64 7.94 -12.82 -9.66
C GLU A 64 7.46 -14.14 -9.05
N ARG A 65 8.05 -14.56 -7.91
CA ARG A 65 7.59 -15.75 -7.19
C ARG A 65 6.14 -15.63 -6.73
N TRP A 66 5.77 -14.46 -6.21
CA TRP A 66 4.42 -14.18 -5.75
C TRP A 66 3.39 -14.29 -6.88
N ILE A 67 3.61 -13.59 -8.00
CA ILE A 67 2.73 -13.65 -9.17
C ILE A 67 2.58 -15.09 -9.69
N ASN A 68 3.70 -15.82 -9.80
CA ASN A 68 3.69 -17.21 -10.26
C ASN A 68 2.93 -18.13 -9.30
N ALA A 69 3.14 -17.99 -7.98
CA ALA A 69 2.47 -18.80 -6.96
C ALA A 69 0.95 -18.55 -6.92
N ARG A 70 0.50 -17.34 -7.28
CA ARG A 70 -0.93 -17.01 -7.41
C ARG A 70 -1.55 -17.47 -8.72
N GLY A 71 -0.77 -17.98 -9.68
CA GLY A 71 -1.26 -18.38 -10.99
C GLY A 71 -1.79 -17.21 -11.82
N TRP A 72 -1.29 -16.01 -11.57
CA TRP A 72 -1.72 -14.80 -12.26
C TRP A 72 -1.14 -14.73 -13.67
N THR A 73 -2.02 -14.74 -14.66
CA THR A 73 -1.64 -14.61 -16.06
C THR A 73 -1.34 -13.15 -16.37
N MET A 74 -0.07 -12.88 -16.67
CA MET A 74 0.39 -11.57 -17.11
C MET A 74 0.22 -11.41 -18.62
N GLU A 75 -0.04 -10.19 -19.08
CA GLU A 75 -0.16 -9.89 -20.50
C GLU A 75 1.18 -10.11 -21.24
N ARG A 76 1.09 -10.37 -22.54
CA ARG A 76 2.27 -10.52 -23.40
C ARG A 76 3.04 -9.19 -23.44
N GLY A 77 4.21 -9.16 -22.80
CA GLY A 77 5.05 -7.96 -22.71
C GLY A 77 5.18 -7.39 -21.29
N SER A 78 4.38 -7.86 -20.33
CA SER A 78 4.60 -7.55 -18.92
C SER A 78 5.98 -8.04 -18.49
N LYS A 79 6.79 -7.13 -17.95
CA LYS A 79 8.12 -7.46 -17.45
C LYS A 79 7.97 -8.15 -16.10
N ARG A 80 8.49 -9.38 -16.00
CA ARG A 80 8.49 -10.17 -14.76
C ARG A 80 9.15 -9.39 -13.61
N GLY A 81 8.66 -9.62 -12.40
CA GLY A 81 9.19 -9.01 -11.18
C GLY A 81 8.92 -7.51 -11.05
N ARG A 82 7.90 -6.98 -11.74
CA ARG A 82 7.36 -5.63 -11.56
C ARG A 82 5.93 -5.73 -11.04
N VAL A 83 5.48 -4.68 -10.39
CA VAL A 83 4.05 -4.48 -10.07
C VAL A 83 3.54 -3.42 -11.03
N ASP A 84 2.90 -3.83 -12.11
CA ASP A 84 2.24 -2.93 -13.07
C ASP A 84 0.74 -2.77 -12.72
N ALA A 85 0.01 -2.00 -13.51
CA ALA A 85 -1.43 -1.81 -13.35
C ALA A 85 -2.20 -3.15 -13.25
N ARG A 86 -1.81 -4.16 -14.03
CA ARG A 86 -2.48 -5.47 -14.03
C ARG A 86 -2.21 -6.24 -12.74
N VAL A 87 -0.96 -6.24 -12.24
CA VAL A 87 -0.65 -6.85 -10.94
C VAL A 87 -1.43 -6.18 -9.81
N ARG A 88 -1.57 -4.84 -9.85
CA ARG A 88 -2.33 -4.10 -8.83
C ARG A 88 -3.82 -4.43 -8.84
N GLU A 89 -4.40 -4.57 -10.02
CA GLU A 89 -5.79 -5.01 -10.19
C GLU A 89 -5.99 -6.42 -9.62
N LEU A 90 -5.15 -7.38 -10.05
CA LEU A 90 -5.20 -8.77 -9.57
C LEU A 90 -5.00 -8.87 -8.06
N TYR A 91 -4.14 -8.04 -7.49
CA TYR A 91 -3.97 -7.95 -6.04
C TYR A 91 -5.24 -7.46 -5.34
N GLY A 92 -5.89 -6.42 -5.87
CA GLY A 92 -7.17 -5.94 -5.35
C GLY A 92 -8.28 -7.00 -5.44
N GLU A 93 -8.37 -7.72 -6.56
CA GLU A 93 -9.32 -8.83 -6.73
C GLU A 93 -9.05 -9.97 -5.73
N PHE A 94 -7.78 -10.34 -5.55
CA PHE A 94 -7.37 -11.43 -4.68
C PHE A 94 -7.64 -11.13 -3.19
N THR A 95 -7.38 -9.90 -2.76
CA THR A 95 -7.57 -9.47 -1.37
C THR A 95 -8.98 -8.99 -1.08
N GLY A 96 -9.77 -8.65 -2.10
CA GLY A 96 -11.06 -7.99 -1.94
C GLY A 96 -10.95 -6.52 -1.48
N TYR A 97 -9.74 -5.99 -1.32
CA TYR A 97 -9.54 -4.62 -0.86
C TYR A 97 -9.96 -3.60 -1.92
N PRO A 98 -10.59 -2.49 -1.51
CA PRO A 98 -10.69 -1.29 -2.31
C PRO A 98 -9.29 -0.80 -2.69
N THR A 99 -9.03 -0.64 -3.98
CA THR A 99 -7.77 -0.07 -4.50
C THR A 99 -8.07 1.05 -5.48
N THR A 100 -7.06 1.90 -5.75
CA THR A 100 -7.15 2.90 -6.82
C THR A 100 -7.28 2.23 -8.19
N SER A 101 -6.64 1.09 -8.41
CA SER A 101 -6.78 0.29 -9.63
C SER A 101 -8.21 -0.24 -9.84
N SER A 102 -8.92 -0.60 -8.78
CA SER A 102 -10.33 -1.00 -8.86
C SER A 102 -11.30 0.18 -9.03
N GLY A 103 -10.82 1.42 -8.93
CA GLY A 103 -11.64 2.64 -8.91
C GLY A 103 -12.53 2.80 -7.68
N ARG A 104 -12.39 1.94 -6.67
CA ARG A 104 -13.12 2.04 -5.38
C ARG A 104 -12.48 3.03 -4.42
N LEU A 105 -11.17 3.23 -4.54
CA LEU A 105 -10.44 4.33 -3.89
C LEU A 105 -9.99 5.35 -4.94
N MET A 106 -9.91 6.60 -4.53
CA MET A 106 -9.47 7.72 -5.35
C MET A 106 -8.55 8.63 -4.54
N ASP A 107 -7.57 9.22 -5.24
CA ASP A 107 -6.81 10.34 -4.70
C ASP A 107 -7.69 11.59 -4.70
N ASP A 108 -7.44 12.50 -3.76
CA ASP A 108 -8.10 13.81 -3.77
C ASP A 108 -7.75 14.57 -5.06
N GLU A 109 -8.72 15.32 -5.58
CA GLU A 109 -8.47 16.18 -6.73
C GLU A 109 -7.46 17.27 -6.35
N LYS A 110 -6.62 17.71 -7.30
CA LYS A 110 -5.59 18.75 -7.06
C LYS A 110 -6.15 20.08 -6.52
N ASN A 111 -7.46 20.29 -6.58
CA ASN A 111 -8.19 21.47 -6.12
C ASN A 111 -8.86 21.27 -4.74
N GLY A 112 -8.68 20.11 -4.08
CA GLY A 112 -9.33 19.76 -2.82
C GLY A 112 -10.85 19.57 -2.92
N ARG A 113 -11.40 19.45 -4.13
CA ARG A 113 -12.83 19.26 -4.38
C ARG A 113 -13.06 17.84 -4.83
N ASN A 114 -13.38 16.99 -3.87
CA ASN A 114 -13.83 15.64 -4.19
C ASN A 114 -15.18 15.68 -4.92
N THR A 115 -15.34 14.79 -5.89
CA THR A 115 -16.62 14.61 -6.57
C THR A 115 -17.71 14.37 -5.52
N SER A 116 -18.86 15.02 -5.67
CA SER A 116 -19.97 14.86 -4.74
C SER A 116 -20.35 13.38 -4.59
N GLY A 117 -20.57 12.95 -3.35
CA GLY A 117 -20.93 11.58 -3.01
C GLY A 117 -19.77 10.67 -2.60
N LEU A 118 -18.52 11.14 -2.65
CA LEU A 118 -17.37 10.38 -2.15
C LEU A 118 -17.19 10.50 -0.63
N ALA A 119 -16.74 9.41 -0.02
CA ALA A 119 -16.43 9.30 1.39
C ALA A 119 -14.92 9.50 1.63
N CYS A 120 -14.51 10.74 1.84
CA CYS A 120 -13.10 11.11 1.98
C CYS A 120 -12.59 11.08 3.42
N VAL A 121 -11.32 10.70 3.57
CA VAL A 121 -10.60 10.69 4.83
C VAL A 121 -9.25 11.36 4.64
N ASP A 122 -9.02 12.40 5.44
CA ASP A 122 -7.72 13.06 5.59
C ASP A 122 -6.96 12.42 6.74
N VAL A 123 -5.69 12.06 6.51
CA VAL A 123 -4.78 11.62 7.56
C VAL A 123 -3.55 12.49 7.53
N CYS A 124 -3.20 13.04 8.69
CA CYS A 124 -2.07 13.92 8.89
C CYS A 124 -1.09 13.28 9.88
N VAL A 125 0.19 13.29 9.54
CA VAL A 125 1.28 12.78 10.38
C VAL A 125 2.18 13.94 10.74
N GLU A 126 2.38 14.14 12.04
CA GLU A 126 3.33 15.10 12.59
C GLU A 126 4.69 14.43 12.80
N LYS A 127 5.77 15.18 12.60
CA LYS A 127 7.13 14.70 12.84
C LYS A 127 7.38 14.63 14.36
N GLU A 128 7.91 13.51 14.85
CA GLU A 128 8.12 13.24 16.28
C GLU A 128 9.06 14.22 16.98
N ASP A 129 9.91 14.96 16.25
CA ASP A 129 10.87 15.90 16.84
C ASP A 129 10.26 17.28 17.18
N GLY A 130 9.02 17.56 16.79
CA GLY A 130 8.24 18.74 17.23
C GLY A 130 8.85 20.11 16.89
N SER A 131 10.01 20.16 16.23
CA SER A 131 10.82 21.37 16.14
C SER A 131 10.39 22.31 15.01
N ASP A 132 9.70 21.78 13.98
CA ASP A 132 9.36 22.57 12.78
C ASP A 132 7.86 22.63 12.48
N GLY A 133 6.99 21.98 13.27
CA GLY A 133 5.53 21.98 13.06
C GLY A 133 5.09 21.46 11.67
N THR A 134 5.96 20.72 10.97
CA THR A 134 5.65 20.24 9.62
C THR A 134 4.78 19.00 9.67
N THR A 135 3.50 19.18 9.39
CA THR A 135 2.53 18.10 9.21
C THR A 135 2.51 17.65 7.75
N PHE A 136 2.55 16.35 7.50
CA PHE A 136 2.29 15.79 6.17
C PHE A 136 0.91 15.16 6.16
N CYS A 137 0.02 15.67 5.30
CA CYS A 137 -1.33 15.17 5.14
C CYS A 137 -1.50 14.48 3.79
N ALA A 138 -2.27 13.41 3.78
CA ALA A 138 -2.76 12.80 2.55
C ALA A 138 -4.24 12.50 2.70
N THR A 139 -4.94 12.56 1.56
CA THR A 139 -6.38 12.37 1.47
C THR A 139 -6.67 11.23 0.52
N LYS A 140 -7.58 10.35 0.94
CA LYS A 140 -8.14 9.31 0.07
C LYS A 140 -9.64 9.29 0.20
N CYS A 141 -10.28 9.01 -0.92
CA CYS A 141 -11.72 8.95 -1.02
C CYS A 141 -12.16 7.55 -1.39
N ALA A 142 -13.17 7.06 -0.69
CA ALA A 142 -13.88 5.86 -1.04
C ALA A 142 -15.13 6.20 -1.85
N ARG A 143 -15.46 5.37 -2.85
CA ARG A 143 -16.78 5.43 -3.52
C ARG A 143 -17.90 5.06 -2.56
N ASP A 144 -17.70 4.02 -1.77
CA ASP A 144 -18.70 3.49 -0.85
C ASP A 144 -18.30 3.77 0.60
N ALA A 145 -19.29 4.08 1.45
CA ALA A 145 -19.05 4.39 2.86
C ALA A 145 -18.41 3.21 3.62
N THR A 146 -18.67 1.97 3.19
CA THR A 146 -18.07 0.75 3.74
C THR A 146 -16.56 0.67 3.51
N ASP A 147 -16.04 1.41 2.52
CA ASP A 147 -14.63 1.39 2.14
C ASP A 147 -13.82 2.50 2.85
N LYS A 148 -14.46 3.31 3.72
CA LYS A 148 -13.80 4.39 4.48
C LYS A 148 -12.59 3.93 5.26
N LYS A 149 -12.61 2.72 5.83
CA LYS A 149 -11.47 2.18 6.58
C LYS A 149 -10.23 2.00 5.69
N TYR A 150 -10.44 1.57 4.45
CA TYR A 150 -9.38 1.40 3.47
C TYR A 150 -8.91 2.72 2.88
N ALA A 151 -9.80 3.69 2.70
CA ALA A 151 -9.43 5.07 2.38
C ALA A 151 -8.53 5.66 3.48
N CYS A 152 -8.93 5.54 4.75
CA CYS A 152 -8.11 5.98 5.88
C CYS A 152 -6.73 5.34 5.87
N ARG A 153 -6.65 4.01 5.70
CA ARG A 153 -5.37 3.29 5.71
C ARG A 153 -4.48 3.65 4.53
N ALA A 154 -5.06 3.84 3.34
CA ALA A 154 -4.33 4.31 2.17
C ALA A 154 -3.80 5.74 2.38
N ALA A 155 -4.63 6.64 2.93
CA ALA A 155 -4.23 8.01 3.26
C ALA A 155 -3.12 8.00 4.31
N CYS A 156 -3.24 7.19 5.36
CA CYS A 156 -2.20 7.06 6.37
C CYS A 156 -0.89 6.53 5.78
N GLN A 157 -0.93 5.50 4.93
CA GLN A 157 0.27 4.96 4.30
C GLN A 157 1.00 6.03 3.50
N ASP A 158 0.26 6.81 2.69
CA ASP A 158 0.81 7.92 1.91
C ASP A 158 1.32 9.04 2.82
N ALA A 159 0.62 9.32 3.92
CA ALA A 159 0.99 10.35 4.86
C ALA A 159 2.31 10.04 5.59
N VAL A 160 2.42 8.82 6.14
CA VAL A 160 3.64 8.33 6.79
C VAL A 160 4.79 8.26 5.80
N ALA A 161 4.54 7.74 4.58
CA ALA A 161 5.57 7.65 3.56
C ALA A 161 6.12 9.04 3.18
N GLY A 162 5.24 10.04 3.01
CA GLY A 162 5.63 11.41 2.72
C GLY A 162 6.38 12.09 3.87
N ALA A 163 5.98 11.83 5.12
CA ALA A 163 6.70 12.31 6.29
C ALA A 163 8.11 11.70 6.37
N CYS A 164 8.24 10.37 6.20
CA CYS A 164 9.52 9.68 6.21
C CYS A 164 10.46 10.14 5.08
N ASP A 165 9.91 10.36 3.88
CA ASP A 165 10.64 10.88 2.72
C ASP A 165 11.26 12.26 3.03
N ARG A 166 10.47 13.17 3.62
CA ARG A 166 10.98 14.50 3.98
C ARG A 166 12.01 14.46 5.10
N ALA A 167 11.86 13.52 6.04
CA ALA A 167 12.72 13.43 7.21
C ALA A 167 14.08 12.78 6.92
N HIS A 168 14.16 11.88 5.93
CA HIS A 168 15.33 11.03 5.70
C HIS A 168 15.61 10.81 4.22
N PRO A 169 16.90 10.68 3.81
CA PRO A 169 17.24 10.20 2.47
C PRO A 169 16.57 8.85 2.17
N LYS A 170 15.96 8.77 0.98
CA LYS A 170 15.11 7.65 0.51
C LYS A 170 15.76 6.26 0.57
N ASP A 171 17.08 6.17 0.59
CA ASP A 171 17.84 4.92 0.52
C ASP A 171 18.61 4.57 1.81
N GLY A 172 18.38 5.31 2.90
CA GLY A 172 19.08 5.12 4.18
C GLY A 172 18.33 4.25 5.20
N ASP A 173 19.08 3.72 6.18
CA ASP A 173 18.53 2.94 7.30
C ASP A 173 17.51 3.72 8.13
N ALA A 174 17.65 5.04 8.21
CA ALA A 174 16.72 5.93 8.91
C ALA A 174 15.35 6.00 8.21
N PHE A 175 15.33 6.03 6.87
CA PHE A 175 14.09 5.98 6.09
C PHE A 175 13.38 4.65 6.28
N ALA A 176 14.13 3.54 6.16
CA ALA A 176 13.61 2.21 6.45
C ALA A 176 13.08 2.11 7.88
N ALA A 177 13.76 2.72 8.86
CA ALA A 177 13.33 2.78 10.25
C ALA A 177 12.01 3.53 10.44
N CYS A 178 11.89 4.71 9.84
CA CYS A 178 10.67 5.49 9.87
C CYS A 178 9.47 4.69 9.31
N LEU A 179 9.66 4.00 8.17
CA LEU A 179 8.61 3.18 7.58
C LEU A 179 8.23 1.95 8.41
N ARG A 180 9.09 1.43 9.31
CA ARG A 180 8.82 0.22 10.12
C ARG A 180 7.57 0.35 10.97
N ASN A 181 7.33 1.52 11.54
CA ASN A 181 6.21 1.75 12.46
C ASN A 181 4.89 2.04 11.72
N MET A 182 4.94 2.25 10.41
CA MET A 182 3.78 2.60 9.57
C MET A 182 2.52 1.73 9.81
N PRO A 183 2.56 0.40 9.93
CA PRO A 183 1.36 -0.42 10.10
C PRO A 183 0.67 -0.11 11.43
N GLU A 184 1.43 -0.10 12.53
CA GLU A 184 0.91 0.21 13.85
C GLU A 184 0.37 1.65 13.92
N THR A 185 1.11 2.61 13.33
CA THR A 185 0.66 4.01 13.23
C THR A 185 -0.68 4.10 12.50
N CYS A 186 -0.83 3.40 11.37
CA CYS A 186 -2.04 3.44 10.57
C CYS A 186 -3.20 2.66 11.19
N ASP A 187 -2.95 1.55 11.85
CA ASP A 187 -3.97 0.82 12.61
C ASP A 187 -4.51 1.68 13.75
N ARG A 188 -3.63 2.38 14.48
CA ARG A 188 -4.05 3.30 15.54
C ARG A 188 -4.83 4.50 14.99
N ALA A 189 -4.35 5.12 13.92
CA ALA A 189 -5.00 6.29 13.31
C ALA A 189 -6.37 5.95 12.71
N CYS A 190 -6.51 4.74 12.15
CA CYS A 190 -7.72 4.32 11.46
C CYS A 190 -8.62 3.39 12.29
N GLY A 191 -8.26 3.07 13.54
CA GLY A 191 -9.00 2.15 14.39
C GLY A 191 -10.45 2.56 14.68
N ARG A 192 -10.80 3.84 14.54
CA ARG A 192 -12.20 4.30 14.64
C ARG A 192 -13.12 3.79 13.51
N TRP A 193 -12.52 3.22 12.46
CA TRP A 193 -13.21 2.67 11.30
C TRP A 193 -13.12 1.13 11.23
N ALA A 194 -12.57 0.51 12.27
CA ALA A 194 -12.51 -0.95 12.42
C ALA A 194 -13.90 -1.54 12.72
#